data_AF-E8KER4-F1
#
_entry.id   AF-E8KER4-F1
#
_cell.length_a   1.000
_cell.length_b   1.000
_cell.length_c   1.000
_cell.angle_alpha   90.00
_cell.angle_beta   90.00
_cell.angle_gamma   90.00
#
_symmetry.space_group_name_H-M   'P 1'
#
loop_
_entity.id
_entity.type
_entity.pdbx_description
1 polymer ?
#
loop_
_entity_poly.entity_id
_entity_poly.type
_entity_poly.pdbx_seq_one_letter_code
_entity_poly.pdbx_strand_id
1 'polypeptide(L)' 'MQIYFPDNRDRDLDNLPKGIFDSLVGAVLIKDDNRKIIRKYSIEEMGVVKKGMAIIKIRGIE' A
#
# COMPACT_ATOMS: atom_id res chain seq x y z
N MET A 1 -3.11 -5.36 1.12
CA MET A 1 -3.03 -4.38 0.02
C MET A 1 -3.13 -5.17 -1.26
N GLN A 2 -4.09 -4.86 -2.10
CA GLN A 2 -4.26 -5.50 -3.40
C GLN A 2 -3.57 -4.64 -4.43
N ILE A 3 -2.55 -5.19 -5.10
CA ILE A 3 -1.71 -4.46 -6.05
C ILE A 3 -1.99 -4.97 -7.45
N TYR A 4 -2.35 -4.04 -8.34
CA TYR A 4 -2.43 -4.25 -9.78
C TYR A 4 -1.26 -3.51 -10.43
N PHE A 5 -0.33 -4.25 -11.03
CA PHE A 5 0.84 -3.65 -11.65
C PHE A 5 0.48 -2.96 -12.98
N PRO A 6 1.21 -1.91 -13.38
CA PRO A 6 0.98 -1.22 -14.66
C PRO A 6 1.45 -2.03 -15.88
N ASP A 7 2.35 -2.98 -15.66
CA ASP A 7 3.05 -3.78 -16.66
C ASP A 7 3.63 -5.06 -16.01
N ASN A 8 4.15 -5.99 -16.83
CA ASN A 8 4.79 -7.25 -16.38
C ASN A 8 6.30 -7.10 -16.12
N ARG A 9 6.78 -5.90 -15.76
CA ARG A 9 8.19 -5.73 -15.40
C ARG A 9 8.44 -6.26 -14.00
N ASP A 10 9.62 -6.80 -13.77
CA ASP A 10 10.08 -7.19 -12.44
C ASP A 10 10.05 -5.98 -11.50
N ARG A 11 9.40 -6.14 -10.35
CA ARG A 11 9.20 -5.11 -9.33
C ARG A 11 9.20 -5.74 -7.95
N ASP A 12 9.87 -5.09 -7.01
CA ASP A 12 9.85 -5.53 -5.63
C ASP A 12 8.56 -5.06 -4.93
N LEU A 13 7.80 -6.03 -4.39
CA LEU A 13 6.56 -5.75 -3.66
C LEU A 13 6.79 -4.95 -2.38
N ASP A 14 7.95 -5.11 -1.74
CA ASP A 14 8.31 -4.49 -0.45
C ASP A 14 8.61 -2.98 -0.54
N ASN A 15 8.89 -2.48 -1.75
CA ASN A 15 9.05 -1.05 -2.00
C ASN A 15 7.72 -0.29 -2.01
N LEU A 16 6.61 -0.97 -2.32
CA LEU A 16 5.28 -0.35 -2.44
C LEU A 16 4.72 0.20 -1.12
N PRO A 17 4.80 -0.52 0.03
CA PRO A 17 4.35 -0.03 1.32
C PRO A 17 4.89 1.36 1.68
N LYS A 18 6.16 1.64 1.37
CA LYS A 18 6.78 2.91 1.73
C LYS A 18 6.04 4.11 1.12
N GLY A 19 5.81 4.10 -0.20
CA GLY A 19 5.11 5.19 -0.88
C GLY A 19 3.62 5.26 -0.51
N ILE A 20 2.99 4.10 -0.30
CA ILE A 20 1.59 4.03 0.13
C ILE A 20 1.43 4.65 1.52
N PHE A 21 2.23 4.23 2.50
CA PHE A 21 2.11 4.72 3.87
C PHE A 21 2.47 6.20 4.01
N ASP A 22 3.52 6.66 3.32
CA ASP A 22 3.87 8.07 3.24
C ASP A 22 2.70 8.90 2.69
N SER A 23 2.01 8.41 1.66
CA SER A 23 0.81 9.05 1.13
C SER A 23 -0.36 9.08 2.12
N LEU A 24 -0.55 8.04 2.93
CA LEU A 24 -1.60 8.00 3.96
C LEU A 24 -1.32 9.00 5.10
N VAL A 25 -0.06 9.14 5.50
CA VAL A 25 0.38 10.14 6.49
C VAL A 25 0.24 11.55 5.91
N GLY A 26 0.72 11.76 4.69
CA GLY A 26 0.61 13.06 3.99
C GLY A 26 -0.84 13.51 3.75
N ALA A 27 -1.77 12.55 3.58
CA ALA A 27 -3.20 12.81 3.50
C ALA A 27 -3.88 12.95 4.87
N VAL A 28 -3.14 12.85 5.98
CA VAL A 28 -3.64 12.93 7.37
C VAL A 28 -4.70 11.86 7.68
N LEU A 29 -4.71 10.73 6.96
CA LEU A 29 -5.60 9.61 7.24
C LEU A 29 -5.11 8.79 8.45
N ILE A 30 -3.79 8.72 8.62
CA ILE A 30 -3.13 8.16 9.79
C ILE A 30 -2.09 9.16 10.31
N LYS A 31 -1.83 9.13 11.61
CA LYS A 31 -0.91 10.07 12.26
C LYS A 31 0.57 9.86 11.89
N ASP A 32 0.95 8.60 11.67
CA ASP A 32 2.32 8.15 11.44
C ASP A 32 2.26 6.71 10.86
N ASP A 33 3.31 6.25 10.19
CA ASP A 33 3.41 4.89 9.63
C ASP A 33 4.25 3.92 10.50
N ASN A 34 4.69 4.38 11.67
CA ASN A 34 5.49 3.59 12.59
C ASN A 34 4.79 2.31 13.10
N ARG A 35 5.58 1.39 13.70
CA ARG A 35 5.12 0.07 14.19
C ARG A 35 3.99 0.10 15.24
N LYS A 36 3.73 1.24 15.90
CA LYS A 36 2.65 1.37 16.89
C LYS A 36 1.30 1.61 16.20
N ILE A 37 1.33 2.29 15.05
CA ILE A 37 0.15 2.60 14.22
C ILE A 37 -0.10 1.46 13.23
N ILE A 38 0.88 1.16 12.37
CA ILE A 38 0.79 0.06 11.40
C ILE A 38 1.43 -1.19 12.02
N ARG A 39 0.62 -1.96 12.75
CA ARG A 39 1.09 -3.17 13.45
C ARG A 39 1.20 -4.39 12.54
N LYS A 40 0.44 -4.41 11.45
CA LYS A 40 0.40 -5.51 10.49
C LYS A 40 -0.09 -5.00 9.15
N TYR A 41 0.54 -5.47 8.08
CA TYR A 41 0.05 -5.34 6.71
C TYR A 41 0.34 -6.62 5.93
N SER A 42 -0.34 -6.78 4.80
CA SER A 42 -0.06 -7.82 3.82
C SER A 42 -0.17 -7.22 2.42
N ILE A 43 0.51 -7.85 1.47
CA ILE A 43 0.49 -7.48 0.05
C ILE A 43 0.07 -8.70 -0.74
N GLU A 44 -0.80 -8.49 -1.72
CA GLU A 44 -1.29 -9.51 -2.63
C GLU A 44 -1.25 -8.93 -4.05
N GLU A 45 -0.57 -9.64 -4.95
CA GLU A 45 -0.57 -9.31 -6.37
C GLU A 45 -1.87 -9.81 -7.02
N MET A 46 -2.55 -8.91 -7.72
CA MET A 46 -3.85 -9.19 -8.35
C MET A 46 -3.78 -9.23 -9.89
N GLY A 47 -2.59 -9.04 -10.47
CA GLY A 47 -2.35 -9.00 -11.92
C GLY A 47 -2.06 -7.60 -12.46
N VAL A 48 -2.30 -7.39 -13.76
CA VAL A 48 -1.90 -6.17 -14.49
C VAL A 48 -3.11 -5.35 -14.93
N VAL A 49 -3.08 -4.04 -14.66
CA VAL A 49 -4.08 -3.05 -15.12
C VAL A 49 -3.36 -1.81 -15.66
N LYS A 50 -3.83 -1.26 -16.78
CA LYS A 50 -3.23 -0.06 -17.40
C LYS A 50 -3.12 1.09 -16.38
N LYS A 51 -1.92 1.67 -16.25
CA LYS A 51 -1.53 2.70 -15.25
C LYS A 51 -1.39 2.22 -13.80
N GLY A 52 -1.64 0.93 -13.53
CA GLY A 52 -1.55 0.35 -12.20
C GLY A 52 -2.66 0.84 -11.28
N MET A 53 -2.84 0.12 -10.17
CA MET A 53 -3.83 0.46 -9.13
C MET A 53 -3.45 -0.22 -7.82
N ALA A 54 -3.73 0.44 -6.70
CA ALA A 54 -3.65 -0.17 -5.38
C ALA A 54 -4.99 0.00 -4.65
N ILE A 55 -5.53 -1.11 -4.13
CA ILE A 55 -6.70 -1.09 -3.26
C ILE A 55 -6.24 -1.35 -1.83
N ILE A 56 -6.46 -0.36 -0.96
CA ILE A 56 -6.05 -0.38 0.43
C ILE A 56 -7.28 -0.56 1.31
N LYS A 57 -7.30 -1.64 2.09
CA LYS A 57 -8.33 -1.89 3.11
C LYS A 57 -7.72 -1.70 4.49
N ILE A 58 -8.16 -0.66 5.18
CA ILE A 58 -7.72 -0.33 6.53
C ILE A 58 -8.81 -0.79 7.52
N ARG A 59 -8.40 -1.30 8.69
CA ARG A 59 -9.30 -1.74 9.76
C ARG A 59 -8.80 -1.18 11.08
N GLY A 60 -9.72 -0.84 11.98
CA GLY A 60 -9.38 -0.30 13.31
C GLY A 60 -8.76 1.10 13.23
N ILE A 61 -9.28 1.95 12.32
CA ILE A 61 -9.04 3.38 12.41
C ILE A 61 -9.90 3.87 13.57
N GLU A 62 -9.27 4.12 14.72
CA GLU A 62 -9.83 4.87 15.84
C GLU A 62 -9.09 6.18 15.99
#